data_AF-A0A923AJG8-F1
#
_entry.id   AF-A0A923AJG8-F1
#
_cell.length_a   1.000
_cell.length_b   1.000
_cell.length_c   1.000
_cell.angle_alpha   90.00
_cell.angle_beta   90.00
_cell.angle_gamma   90.00
#
_symmetry.space_group_name_H-M   'P 1'
#
loop_
_entity.id
_entity.type
_entity.pdbx_description
1 polymer ?
#
loop_
_entity_poly.entity_id
_entity_poly.type
_entity_poly.pdbx_seq_one_letter_code
_entity_poly.pdbx_strand_id
1 'polypeptide(L)' 'MVPRLAFAKAATDRRFVFIIQRGAADGLGTLAPVGDPAFTAARGILAQDFANAPRLDGMFALHPALGRIAGLYQA' A
#
# COMPACT_ATOMS: atom_id res chain seq x y z
N MET A 1 10.30 4.30 22.68
CA MET A 1 9.04 3.60 22.98
C MET A 1 8.59 2.91 21.69
N VAL A 2 8.50 1.57 21.67
CA VAL A 2 8.05 0.83 20.47
C VAL A 2 6.54 0.62 20.58
N PRO A 3 5.75 0.76 19.50
CA PRO A 3 4.32 0.50 19.53
C PRO A 3 4.03 -0.92 20.04
N ARG A 4 3.02 -1.07 20.89
CA ARG A 4 2.54 -2.38 21.38
C ARG A 4 1.31 -2.78 20.57
N LEU A 5 1.30 -4.00 20.03
CA LEU A 5 0.12 -4.55 19.37
C LEU A 5 -0.96 -4.84 20.41
N ALA A 6 -2.19 -4.41 20.13
CA ALA A 6 -3.37 -4.73 20.92
C ALA A 6 -4.38 -5.44 20.01
N PHE A 7 -4.87 -6.60 20.44
CA PHE A 7 -5.85 -7.39 19.70
C PHE A 7 -7.25 -7.17 20.27
N ALA A 8 -8.24 -6.99 19.39
CA ALA A 8 -9.63 -6.94 19.80
C ALA A 8 -10.08 -8.30 20.37
N LYS A 9 -10.77 -8.30 21.51
CA LYS A 9 -11.22 -9.52 22.23
C LYS A 9 -12.73 -9.75 22.14
N ALA A 10 -13.40 -9.16 21.15
CA ALA A 10 -14.83 -9.33 20.98
C ALA A 10 -15.16 -10.77 20.56
N ALA A 11 -16.21 -11.36 21.12
CA ALA A 11 -16.71 -12.70 20.75
C ALA A 11 -17.50 -12.65 19.42
N THR A 12 -16.86 -12.17 18.35
CA THR A 12 -17.45 -12.06 17.01
C THR A 12 -16.36 -12.12 15.93
N ASP A 13 -16.72 -12.65 14.77
CA ASP A 13 -15.86 -12.68 13.59
C ASP A 13 -15.89 -11.36 12.79
N ARG A 14 -16.77 -10.40 13.16
CA ARG A 14 -16.83 -9.10 12.49
C ARG A 14 -15.51 -8.36 12.64
N ARG A 15 -14.95 -7.91 11.52
CA ARG A 15 -13.71 -7.12 11.47
C ARG A 15 -14.02 -5.69 11.04
N PHE A 16 -13.49 -4.73 11.78
CA PHE A 16 -13.46 -3.32 11.38
C PHE A 16 -12.03 -2.98 10.97
N VAL A 17 -11.85 -2.53 9.74
CA VAL A 17 -10.55 -2.11 9.21
C VAL A 17 -10.59 -0.60 9.07
N PHE A 18 -9.74 0.08 9.85
CA PHE A 18 -9.56 1.52 9.77
C PHE A 18 -8.19 1.84 9.20
N ILE A 19 -8.17 2.51 8.05
CA ILE A 19 -6.94 2.91 7.37
C ILE A 19 -6.76 4.42 7.56
N ILE A 20 -5.67 4.83 8.19
CA ILE A 20 -5.32 6.23 8.38
C ILE A 20 -4.25 6.62 7.37
N GLN A 21 -4.61 7.47 6.42
CA GLN A 21 -3.66 8.06 5.47
C GLN A 21 -3.24 9.45 5.96
N ARG A 22 -2.25 9.48 6.85
CA ARG A 22 -1.74 10.73 7.45
C ARG A 22 -0.73 11.43 6.53
N GLY A 23 -0.62 12.74 6.67
CA GLY A 23 0.48 13.50 6.06
C GLY A 23 0.45 13.51 4.53
N ALA A 24 -0.73 13.78 3.95
CA ALA A 24 -0.95 13.79 2.50
C ALA A 24 -0.64 12.47 1.77
N ALA A 25 -0.46 11.36 2.51
CA ALA A 25 -0.41 10.05 1.91
C ALA A 25 -1.73 9.77 1.17
N ASP A 26 -1.64 9.30 -0.06
CA ASP A 26 -2.76 8.75 -0.80
C ASP A 26 -2.55 7.25 -1.05
N GLY A 27 -3.65 6.51 -1.20
CA GLY A 27 -3.60 5.08 -1.44
C GLY A 27 -2.85 4.72 -2.72
N LEU A 28 -3.06 5.47 -3.80
CA LEU A 28 -2.43 5.22 -5.11
C LEU A 28 -0.94 5.57 -5.11
N GLY A 29 -0.54 6.61 -4.38
CA GLY A 29 0.86 6.96 -4.15
C GLY A 29 1.57 6.00 -3.19
N THR A 30 0.84 5.18 -2.43
CA THR A 30 1.42 4.15 -1.55
C THR A 30 1.51 2.80 -2.26
N LEU A 31 0.41 2.39 -2.90
CA LEU A 31 0.18 1.10 -3.55
C LEU A 31 -0.51 1.34 -4.89
N ALA A 32 0.26 1.33 -5.97
CA ALA A 32 -0.25 1.58 -7.32
C ALA A 32 -0.71 0.29 -8.00
N PRO A 33 -1.90 0.24 -8.62
CA PRO A 33 -2.38 -0.89 -9.40
C PRO A 33 -1.74 -0.94 -10.80
N VAL A 34 -0.42 -1.10 -10.89
CA VAL A 34 0.33 -1.11 -12.17
C VAL A 34 -0.04 -2.25 -13.13
N GLY A 35 -0.79 -3.26 -12.68
CA GLY A 35 -1.37 -4.30 -13.54
C GLY A 35 -2.68 -3.90 -14.22
N ASP A 36 -3.31 -2.81 -13.80
CA ASP A 36 -4.50 -2.26 -14.45
C ASP A 36 -4.08 -1.50 -15.73
N PRO A 37 -4.56 -1.91 -16.93
CA PRO A 37 -4.27 -1.21 -18.17
C PRO A 37 -4.68 0.26 -18.17
N ALA A 38 -5.68 0.65 -17.37
CA ALA A 38 -6.15 2.03 -17.26
C ALA A 38 -5.30 2.89 -16.31
N PHE A 39 -4.45 2.29 -15.48
CA PHE A 39 -3.76 3.01 -14.40
C PHE A 39 -2.90 4.16 -14.91
N THR A 40 -2.04 3.92 -15.89
CA THR A 40 -1.13 4.95 -16.42
C THR A 40 -1.90 6.14 -16.99
N ALA A 41 -2.99 5.87 -17.73
CA ALA A 41 -3.82 6.93 -18.30
C ALA A 41 -4.56 7.73 -17.20
N ALA A 42 -5.10 7.03 -16.19
CA ALA A 42 -5.82 7.66 -15.09
C ALA A 42 -4.91 8.45 -14.13
N ARG A 43 -3.67 7.96 -13.90
CA ARG A 43 -2.72 8.57 -12.95
C ARG A 43 -1.84 9.64 -13.59
N GLY A 44 -1.70 9.62 -14.92
CA GLY A 44 -0.93 10.60 -15.68
C GLY A 44 0.55 10.58 -15.31
N ILE A 45 1.16 11.77 -15.17
CA ILE A 45 2.59 11.91 -14.91
C ILE A 45 3.03 11.19 -13.62
N LEU A 46 2.16 11.10 -12.62
CA LEU A 46 2.46 10.44 -11.34
C LEU A 46 2.62 8.91 -11.46
N ALA A 47 2.26 8.31 -12.60
CA ALA A 47 2.53 6.90 -12.86
C ALA A 47 4.04 6.61 -12.99
N GLN A 48 4.85 7.62 -13.36
CA GLN A 48 6.29 7.48 -13.57
C GLN A 48 7.05 7.09 -12.29
N ASP A 49 6.51 7.48 -11.12
CA ASP A 49 7.06 7.12 -9.81
C ASP A 49 7.07 5.60 -9.59
N PHE A 50 6.26 4.87 -10.38
CA PHE A 50 6.11 3.42 -10.33
C PHE A 50 6.73 2.67 -11.51
N ALA A 51 7.41 3.36 -12.45
CA ALA A 51 8.00 2.72 -13.63
C ALA A 51 8.97 1.57 -13.28
N ASN A 52 9.72 1.71 -12.19
CA ASN A 52 10.64 0.70 -11.67
C ASN A 52 10.30 0.30 -10.22
N ALA A 53 9.04 0.49 -9.81
CA ALA A 53 8.63 0.18 -8.44
C ALA A 53 8.63 -1.33 -8.17
N PRO A 54 8.97 -1.76 -6.95
CA PRO A 54 8.88 -3.16 -6.54
C PRO A 54 7.44 -3.64 -6.66
N ARG A 55 7.22 -4.64 -7.51
CA ARG A 55 5.93 -5.33 -7.62
C ARG A 55 5.71 -6.22 -6.40
N LEU A 56 4.52 -6.11 -5.81
CA LEU A 56 4.07 -7.02 -4.76
C LEU A 56 3.43 -8.26 -5.37
N ASP A 57 2.69 -8.09 -6.48
CA ASP A 57 2.09 -9.17 -7.26
C ASP A 57 1.85 -8.73 -8.73
N GLY A 58 0.97 -9.44 -9.44
CA GLY A 58 0.60 -9.13 -10.83
C GLY A 58 -0.13 -7.79 -10.99
N MET A 59 -0.78 -7.29 -9.94
CA MET A 59 -1.65 -6.12 -9.96
C MET A 59 -0.99 -4.89 -9.32
N PHE A 60 -0.29 -5.05 -8.21
CA PHE A 60 0.17 -3.93 -7.38
C PHE A 60 1.69 -3.77 -7.32
N ALA A 61 2.13 -2.52 -7.27
CA ALA A 61 3.50 -2.13 -6.93
C ALA A 61 3.51 -1.16 -5.75
N LEU A 62 4.51 -1.31 -4.89
CA LEU A 62 4.70 -0.44 -3.73
C LEU A 62 5.58 0.75 -4.11
N HIS A 63 5.28 1.93 -3.57
CA HIS A 63 6.10 3.12 -3.83
C HIS A 63 7.58 2.88 -3.48
N PRO A 64 8.56 3.26 -4.33
CA PRO A 64 9.97 2.94 -4.13
C PRO A 64 10.55 3.41 -2.78
N ALA A 65 10.07 4.55 -2.27
CA ALA A 65 10.48 5.07 -0.96
C ALA A 65 10.07 4.20 0.24
N LEU A 66 9.21 3.19 0.06
CA LEU A 66 8.67 2.33 1.12
C LEU A 66 9.36 0.97 1.20
N GLY A 67 10.64 0.87 0.82
CA GLY A 67 11.38 -0.40 0.76
C GLY A 67 11.37 -1.25 2.04
N ARG A 68 11.30 -0.64 3.22
CA ARG A 68 11.14 -1.39 4.49
C ARG A 68 9.81 -2.13 4.58
N ILE A 69 8.73 -1.56 4.06
CA ILE A 69 7.41 -2.20 4.02
C ILE A 69 7.42 -3.35 3.00
N ALA A 70 8.10 -3.19 1.87
CA ALA A 70 8.29 -4.30 0.92
C ALA A 70 8.98 -5.50 1.56
N GLY A 71 10.01 -5.27 2.37
CA GLY A 71 10.67 -6.34 3.13
C GLY A 71 9.76 -7.04 4.13
N LEU A 72 8.85 -6.31 4.79
CA LEU A 72 7.86 -6.90 5.70
C LEU A 72 6.78 -7.71 4.98
N TYR A 73 6.44 -7.35 3.73
CA TYR A 73 5.47 -8.08 2.93
C TYR A 73 6.00 -9.43 2.45
N GLN A 74 7.31 -9.54 2.21
CA GLN A 74 7.95 -10.77 1.73
C GLN A 74 8.33 -11.77 2.85
N ALA A 75 8.27 -11.34 4.11
CA ALA A 75 8.60 -12.15 5.28
C ALA A 75 7.44 -13.04 5.73
#